data_AF-A0A916I7U1-F1
#
_entry.id   AF-A0A916I7U1-F1
#
_cell.length_a   1.000
_cell.length_b   1.000
_cell.length_c   1.000
_cell.angle_alpha   90.00
_cell.angle_beta   90.00
_cell.angle_gamma   90.00
#
_symmetry.space_group_name_H-M   'P 1'
#
loop_
_entity.id
_entity.type
_entity.pdbx_description
1 polymer ?
#
loop_
_entity_poly.entity_id
_entity_poly.type
_entity_poly.pdbx_seq_one_letter_code
_entity_poly.pdbx_strand_id
1 'polypeptide(L)'
;MTISESEIQSRIDIAAQGFVEQVIKTDSGLAAAIKAKDKTYLAINSSFLYREKQLVKTLQSPKRLVALIIGSGKKPCIDQLMVTGDIALTKHYRILDSLDSSSVTGFPKAVSNEIDSIGDVIMVLIGIVKGFRSAAEPVSSGLVKTLRLDPLLANEFDLTDQVCAIKRVMTIEDLFAEISKALGGDTALTDNDRQAVAKAYDHLLDDATTEVAISAKKKVNSKETILGKITESLQIQVDEYQAALKEVQKSGTDPQALNEVLRIAYNFSTDVLPLVFLFMSICDLKPLIFWCTVDKQWALYRAFASLPWAALGRKEKLHDYRDVIAAARNHAFHHVLPFDTTVEVDLSTVDVRAERMRLFLPHGQKNQHAIQLNDQELIDVFAEFSRAKQRPVSTVFWQRNLQVMKATTDLAAAVLDTLLLIHQSRPKKVS
;
A
#
# COMPACT_ATOMS: atom_id res chain seq x y z
N MET A 1 -27.19 23.61 8.36
CA MET A 1 -25.93 23.20 7.73
C MET A 1 -24.80 23.69 8.60
N THR A 2 -24.00 22.79 9.18
CA THR A 2 -22.85 23.19 9.98
C THR A 2 -21.72 23.66 9.06
N ILE A 3 -20.82 24.53 9.54
CA ILE A 3 -19.66 25.02 8.76
C ILE A 3 -18.87 23.86 8.13
N SER A 4 -18.77 22.76 8.88
CA SER A 4 -18.09 21.55 8.45
C SER A 4 -18.83 20.74 7.36
N GLU A 5 -20.17 20.75 7.31
CA GLU A 5 -20.90 20.12 6.20
C GLU A 5 -20.69 20.88 4.89
N SER A 6 -20.64 22.22 4.95
CA SER A 6 -20.32 23.03 3.77
C SER A 6 -18.89 22.84 3.28
N GLU A 7 -17.93 22.65 4.18
CA GLU A 7 -16.55 22.33 3.80
C GLU A 7 -16.44 20.96 3.13
N ILE A 8 -17.17 19.94 3.62
CA ILE A 8 -17.22 18.62 2.98
C ILE A 8 -17.83 18.71 1.58
N GLN A 9 -18.94 19.45 1.43
CA GLN A 9 -19.56 19.66 0.12
C GLN A 9 -18.62 20.37 -0.84
N SER A 10 -17.99 21.46 -0.41
CA SER A 10 -17.00 22.19 -1.21
C SER A 10 -15.83 21.29 -1.64
N ARG A 11 -15.35 20.41 -0.76
CA ARG A 11 -14.29 19.45 -1.09
C ARG A 11 -14.73 18.47 -2.18
N ILE A 12 -15.95 17.95 -2.09
CA ILE A 12 -16.52 17.05 -3.10
C ILE A 12 -16.71 17.81 -4.43
N ASP A 13 -17.19 19.05 -4.41
CA ASP A 13 -17.34 19.87 -5.62
C ASP A 13 -15.99 20.04 -6.34
N ILE A 14 -14.94 20.38 -5.58
CA ILE A 14 -13.57 20.53 -6.11
C ILE A 14 -13.06 19.20 -6.68
N ALA A 15 -13.24 18.09 -5.96
CA ALA A 15 -12.81 16.77 -6.41
C ALA A 15 -13.59 16.32 -7.66
N ALA A 16 -14.90 16.51 -7.69
CA ALA A 16 -15.73 16.18 -8.84
C ALA A 16 -15.37 17.02 -10.08
N GLN A 17 -15.17 18.33 -9.89
CA GLN A 17 -14.72 19.23 -10.96
C GLN A 17 -13.34 18.82 -11.48
N GLY A 18 -12.40 18.51 -10.58
CA GLY A 18 -11.07 18.02 -10.93
C GLY A 18 -11.11 16.71 -11.73
N PHE A 19 -12.01 15.79 -11.37
CA PHE A 19 -12.28 14.57 -12.14
C PHE A 19 -12.81 14.90 -13.54
N VAL A 20 -13.88 15.69 -13.64
CA VAL A 20 -14.51 16.06 -14.92
C VAL A 20 -13.51 16.72 -15.87
N GLU A 21 -12.69 17.65 -15.37
CA GLU A 21 -11.66 18.29 -16.17
C GLU A 21 -10.62 17.32 -16.72
N GLN A 22 -10.21 16.32 -15.93
CA GLN A 22 -9.27 15.30 -16.38
C GLN A 22 -9.89 14.34 -17.39
N VAL A 23 -11.15 13.94 -17.20
CA VAL A 23 -11.85 13.05 -18.13
C VAL A 23 -12.06 13.76 -19.47
N ILE A 24 -12.54 15.01 -19.48
CA ILE A 24 -12.76 15.77 -20.73
C ILE A 24 -11.46 15.94 -21.53
N LYS A 25 -10.32 16.11 -20.85
CA LYS A 25 -9.00 16.21 -21.51
C LYS A 25 -8.56 14.90 -22.17
N THR A 26 -9.09 13.76 -21.72
CA THR A 26 -8.59 12.43 -22.11
C THR A 26 -9.61 11.58 -22.86
N ASP A 27 -10.89 11.95 -22.84
CA ASP A 27 -11.98 11.31 -23.57
C ASP A 27 -12.64 12.31 -24.52
N SER A 28 -12.26 12.22 -25.81
CA SER A 28 -12.82 13.06 -26.86
C SER A 28 -14.33 12.84 -27.08
N GLY A 29 -14.86 11.65 -26.78
CA GLY A 29 -16.28 11.33 -26.90
C GLY A 29 -17.11 12.08 -25.86
N LEU A 30 -16.66 12.11 -24.61
CA LEU A 30 -17.31 12.94 -23.58
C LEU A 30 -17.20 14.43 -23.92
N ALA A 31 -16.03 14.89 -24.36
CA ALA A 31 -15.84 16.28 -24.76
C ALA A 31 -16.78 16.68 -25.91
N ALA A 32 -16.98 15.81 -26.90
CA ALA A 32 -17.91 16.03 -28.00
C ALA A 32 -19.37 16.02 -27.53
N ALA A 33 -19.74 15.09 -26.64
CA ALA A 33 -21.10 15.01 -26.11
C ALA A 33 -21.50 16.27 -25.32
N ILE A 34 -20.59 16.82 -24.51
CA ILE A 34 -20.83 18.07 -23.77
C ILE A 34 -20.95 19.26 -24.73
N LYS A 35 -20.16 19.31 -25.81
CA LYS A 35 -20.28 20.38 -26.82
C LYS A 35 -21.60 20.30 -27.59
N ALA A 36 -22.10 19.09 -27.84
CA ALA A 36 -23.33 18.85 -28.59
C ALA A 36 -24.60 19.05 -27.74
N LYS A 37 -24.53 18.75 -26.44
CA LYS A 37 -25.63 18.89 -25.50
C LYS A 37 -25.32 20.01 -24.50
N ASP A 38 -26.10 21.09 -24.49
CA ASP A 38 -25.95 22.19 -23.51
C ASP A 38 -25.90 21.71 -22.05
N LYS A 39 -26.52 20.55 -21.77
CA LYS A 39 -26.57 19.88 -20.47
C LYS A 39 -26.26 18.40 -20.62
N THR A 40 -25.29 17.90 -19.85
CA THR A 40 -24.89 16.48 -19.86
C THR A 40 -24.84 15.94 -18.44
N TYR A 41 -25.56 14.85 -18.16
CA TYR A 41 -25.45 14.12 -16.90
C TYR A 41 -24.35 13.08 -17.00
N LEU A 42 -23.39 13.13 -16.07
CA LEU A 42 -22.29 12.18 -15.97
C LEU A 42 -22.37 11.41 -14.65
N ALA A 43 -22.71 10.13 -14.70
CA ALA A 43 -22.63 9.25 -13.54
C ALA A 43 -21.22 8.69 -13.40
N ILE A 44 -20.67 8.80 -12.19
CA ILE A 44 -19.29 8.39 -11.87
C ILE A 44 -19.33 7.08 -11.11
N ASN A 45 -18.51 6.11 -11.54
CA ASN A 45 -18.38 4.84 -10.86
C ASN A 45 -17.63 5.02 -9.54
N SER A 46 -17.99 4.26 -8.50
CA SER A 46 -17.39 4.39 -7.16
C SER A 46 -16.05 3.65 -6.99
N SER A 47 -15.46 3.21 -8.10
CA SER A 47 -14.16 2.54 -8.15
C SER A 47 -13.61 2.59 -9.57
N PHE A 48 -12.29 2.79 -9.72
CA PHE A 48 -11.61 2.83 -11.02
C PHE A 48 -10.56 1.74 -11.20
N LEU A 49 -10.04 1.19 -10.09
CA LEU A 49 -9.06 0.11 -10.14
C LEU A 49 -9.74 -1.25 -10.27
N TYR A 50 -9.04 -2.20 -10.90
CA TYR A 50 -9.54 -3.56 -11.03
C TYR A 50 -9.72 -4.21 -9.66
N ARG A 51 -10.90 -4.81 -9.43
CA ARG A 51 -11.26 -5.43 -8.15
C ARG A 51 -10.85 -6.89 -8.12
N GLU A 52 -9.82 -7.20 -7.36
CA GLU A 52 -9.40 -8.57 -7.12
C GLU A 52 -10.23 -9.19 -6.00
N LYS A 53 -11.13 -10.11 -6.34
CA LYS A 53 -12.10 -10.73 -5.39
C LYS A 53 -11.44 -11.38 -4.17
N GLN A 54 -10.19 -11.82 -4.30
CA GLN A 54 -9.44 -12.44 -3.20
C GLN A 54 -8.95 -11.41 -2.17
N LEU A 55 -8.76 -10.15 -2.59
CA LEU A 55 -8.16 -9.09 -1.75
C LEU A 55 -9.20 -8.06 -1.30
N VAL A 56 -10.16 -7.71 -2.16
CA VAL A 56 -11.27 -6.79 -1.82
C VAL A 56 -12.52 -7.60 -1.52
N LYS A 57 -12.84 -7.76 -0.22
CA LYS A 57 -13.99 -8.53 0.26
C LYS A 57 -15.31 -7.74 0.29
N THR A 58 -15.25 -6.42 0.12
CA THR A 58 -16.42 -5.54 0.10
C THR A 58 -17.13 -5.56 -1.25
N LEU A 59 -18.43 -5.29 -1.23
CA LEU A 59 -19.20 -5.01 -2.42
C LEU A 59 -19.15 -3.52 -2.72
N GLN A 60 -19.07 -3.17 -4.00
CA GLN A 60 -19.09 -1.79 -4.42
C GLN A 60 -20.37 -1.11 -3.93
N SER A 61 -20.24 0.10 -3.37
CA SER A 61 -21.40 0.90 -2.97
C SER A 61 -22.42 0.97 -4.11
N PRO A 62 -23.73 0.99 -3.86
CA PRO A 62 -24.73 1.32 -4.89
C PRO A 62 -24.81 2.82 -5.18
N LYS A 63 -24.35 3.68 -4.26
CA LYS A 63 -24.47 5.15 -4.39
C LYS A 63 -23.48 5.69 -5.42
N ARG A 64 -23.97 6.41 -6.43
CA ARG A 64 -23.20 7.02 -7.52
C ARG A 64 -23.30 8.53 -7.45
N LEU A 65 -22.16 9.20 -7.56
CA LEU A 65 -22.13 10.65 -7.76
C LEU A 65 -22.50 10.94 -9.22
N VAL A 66 -23.40 11.89 -9.44
CA VAL A 66 -23.82 12.35 -10.75
C VAL A 66 -23.54 13.84 -10.85
N ALA A 67 -22.80 14.24 -11.89
CA ALA A 67 -22.55 15.63 -12.20
C ALA A 67 -23.41 16.08 -13.38
N LEU A 68 -24.18 17.14 -13.21
CA LEU A 68 -24.76 17.90 -14.31
C LEU A 68 -23.71 18.88 -14.82
N ILE A 69 -23.23 18.63 -16.03
CA ILE A 69 -22.20 19.44 -16.68
C ILE A 69 -22.88 20.36 -17.69
N ILE A 70 -22.54 21.65 -17.61
CA ILE A 70 -22.94 22.66 -18.60
C ILE A 70 -21.72 23.12 -19.39
N GLY A 71 -21.89 23.34 -20.70
CA GLY A 71 -20.77 23.78 -21.53
C GLY A 71 -21.06 23.88 -23.01
N SER A 72 -21.80 24.90 -23.44
CA SER A 72 -21.74 25.35 -24.84
C SER A 72 -20.70 26.47 -24.98
N GLY A 73 -19.66 26.24 -25.79
CA GLY A 73 -18.64 27.23 -26.15
C GLY A 73 -17.63 27.67 -25.06
N LYS A 74 -17.86 27.42 -23.76
CA LYS A 74 -16.92 27.72 -22.65
C LYS A 74 -16.31 26.46 -22.03
N LYS A 75 -15.29 26.63 -21.17
CA LYS A 75 -14.70 25.54 -20.36
C LYS A 75 -15.83 24.83 -19.59
N PRO A 76 -16.10 23.53 -19.82
CA PRO A 76 -17.16 22.81 -19.13
C PRO A 76 -17.04 22.90 -17.61
N CYS A 77 -18.16 23.12 -16.93
CA CYS A 77 -18.21 23.17 -15.47
C CYS A 77 -19.39 22.36 -14.93
N ILE A 78 -19.25 21.89 -13.70
CA ILE A 78 -20.35 21.25 -12.97
C ILE A 78 -21.31 22.35 -12.50
N ASP A 79 -22.56 22.27 -12.93
CA ASP A 79 -23.66 23.13 -12.48
C ASP A 79 -24.26 22.59 -11.18
N GLN A 80 -24.44 21.27 -11.11
CA GLN A 80 -25.05 20.61 -9.97
C GLN A 80 -24.50 19.20 -9.75
N LEU A 81 -24.31 18.83 -8.48
CA LEU A 81 -24.08 17.44 -8.06
C LEU A 81 -25.37 16.81 -7.52
N MET A 82 -25.48 15.50 -7.72
CA MET A 82 -26.59 14.67 -7.26
C MET A 82 -26.08 13.26 -6.90
N VAL A 83 -26.87 12.47 -6.17
CA VAL A 83 -26.55 11.07 -5.86
C VAL A 83 -27.71 10.16 -6.25
N THR A 84 -27.41 9.00 -6.83
CA THR A 84 -28.40 7.97 -7.22
C THR A 84 -27.97 6.57 -6.77
N GLY A 85 -28.92 5.66 -6.53
CA GLY A 85 -28.69 4.33 -5.96
C GLY A 85 -28.71 3.16 -6.94
N ASP A 86 -29.22 3.33 -8.16
CA ASP A 86 -29.66 2.19 -9.00
C ASP A 86 -29.01 2.15 -10.40
N ILE A 87 -27.82 2.75 -10.53
CA ILE A 87 -27.09 2.75 -11.80
C ILE A 87 -25.95 1.74 -11.77
N ALA A 88 -26.14 0.64 -12.48
CA ALA A 88 -25.06 -0.31 -12.78
C ALA A 88 -24.08 0.32 -13.78
N LEU A 89 -22.83 0.52 -13.34
CA LEU A 89 -21.74 1.02 -14.18
C LEU A 89 -20.66 -0.05 -14.35
N THR A 90 -20.47 -0.49 -15.59
CA THR A 90 -19.39 -1.40 -15.98
C THR A 90 -18.12 -0.66 -16.40
N LYS A 91 -18.24 0.63 -16.73
CA LYS A 91 -17.14 1.55 -17.05
C LYS A 91 -16.90 2.52 -15.88
N HIS A 92 -15.83 3.30 -15.95
CA HIS A 92 -15.49 4.31 -14.93
C HIS A 92 -16.51 5.44 -14.79
N TYR A 93 -17.24 5.72 -15.86
CA TYR A 93 -18.36 6.66 -15.87
C TYR A 93 -19.29 6.34 -17.04
N ARG A 94 -20.48 6.95 -17.02
CA ARG A 94 -21.46 6.86 -18.10
C ARG A 94 -22.17 8.20 -18.28
N ILE A 95 -22.33 8.61 -19.54
CA ILE A 95 -23.22 9.72 -19.90
C ILE A 95 -24.65 9.20 -19.84
N LEU A 96 -25.52 9.93 -19.15
CA LEU A 96 -26.94 9.62 -19.03
C LEU A 96 -27.74 10.55 -19.93
N ASP A 97 -28.72 10.00 -20.64
CA ASP A 97 -29.62 10.79 -21.47
C ASP A 97 -30.68 11.51 -20.64
N SER A 98 -31.11 10.89 -19.54
CA SER A 98 -32.01 11.46 -18.55
C SER A 98 -31.71 10.92 -17.16
N LEU A 99 -32.17 11.64 -16.14
CA LEU A 99 -32.13 11.22 -14.74
C LEU A 99 -33.57 10.98 -14.28
N ASP A 100 -33.85 9.79 -13.75
CA ASP A 100 -35.14 9.52 -13.10
C ASP A 100 -35.16 10.24 -11.75
N SER A 101 -35.98 11.29 -11.65
CA SER A 101 -36.09 12.14 -10.47
C SER A 101 -36.47 11.38 -9.20
N SER A 102 -37.15 10.23 -9.32
CA SER A 102 -37.53 9.40 -8.17
C SER A 102 -36.36 8.66 -7.52
N SER A 103 -35.30 8.39 -8.30
CA SER A 103 -34.10 7.65 -7.86
C SER A 103 -32.96 8.55 -7.36
N VAL A 104 -33.20 9.87 -7.32
CA VAL A 104 -32.16 10.89 -7.12
C VAL A 104 -32.32 11.55 -5.78
N THR A 105 -31.23 11.55 -5.00
CA THR A 105 -31.13 12.30 -3.76
C THR A 105 -30.35 13.59 -4.02
N GLY A 106 -30.93 14.72 -3.61
CA GLY A 106 -30.26 16.02 -3.64
C GLY A 106 -28.95 15.97 -2.85
N PHE A 107 -27.90 16.58 -3.42
CA PHE A 107 -26.53 16.45 -2.92
C PHE A 107 -26.34 16.85 -1.45
N PRO A 108 -26.87 17.98 -0.94
CA PRO A 108 -26.72 18.32 0.48
C PRO A 108 -27.32 17.26 1.42
N LYS A 109 -28.47 16.70 1.07
CA LYS A 109 -29.14 15.64 1.85
C LYS A 109 -28.34 14.34 1.81
N ALA A 110 -27.81 13.97 0.63
CA ALA A 110 -26.98 12.78 0.49
C ALA A 110 -25.70 12.87 1.34
N VAL A 111 -25.03 14.03 1.35
CA VAL A 111 -23.84 14.27 2.16
C VAL A 111 -24.15 14.20 3.66
N SER A 112 -25.21 14.87 4.11
CA SER A 112 -25.62 14.84 5.52
C SER A 112 -25.94 13.41 5.98
N ASN A 113 -26.72 12.65 5.18
CA ASN A 113 -27.01 11.25 5.45
C ASN A 113 -25.74 10.38 5.57
N GLU A 114 -24.74 10.61 4.70
CA GLU A 114 -23.48 9.87 4.78
C GLU A 114 -22.68 10.21 6.04
N ILE A 115 -22.57 11.50 6.38
CA ILE A 115 -21.88 11.97 7.60
C ILE A 115 -22.50 11.30 8.84
N ASP A 116 -23.83 11.28 8.93
CA ASP A 116 -24.55 10.67 10.05
C ASP A 116 -24.35 9.14 10.11
N SER A 117 -24.14 8.49 8.95
CA SER A 117 -23.93 7.05 8.85
C SER A 117 -22.47 6.61 9.05
N ILE A 118 -21.51 7.55 9.15
CA ILE A 118 -20.10 7.21 9.35
C ILE A 118 -19.88 6.66 10.75
N GLY A 119 -19.43 5.41 10.80
CA GLY A 119 -19.06 4.73 12.04
C GLY A 119 -17.70 5.17 12.57
N ASP A 120 -17.42 4.83 13.83
CA ASP A 120 -16.20 5.28 14.52
C ASP A 120 -14.93 4.52 14.12
N VAL A 121 -15.06 3.27 13.64
CA VAL A 121 -13.90 2.39 13.36
C VAL A 121 -12.93 3.01 12.34
N ILE A 122 -13.44 3.73 11.33
CA ILE A 122 -12.58 4.39 10.34
C ILE A 122 -11.73 5.52 10.96
N MET A 123 -12.15 6.07 12.09
CA MET A 123 -11.42 7.14 12.78
C MET A 123 -10.16 6.62 13.48
N VAL A 124 -9.95 5.30 13.58
CA VAL A 124 -8.68 4.73 14.01
C VAL A 124 -7.53 5.20 13.12
N LEU A 125 -7.77 5.39 11.81
CA LEU A 125 -6.76 5.89 10.86
C LEU A 125 -6.27 7.30 11.17
N ILE A 126 -7.07 8.10 11.89
CA ILE A 126 -6.69 9.43 12.37
C ILE A 126 -6.39 9.45 13.87
N GLY A 127 -6.23 8.28 14.49
CA GLY A 127 -5.81 8.14 15.88
C GLY A 127 -4.39 8.67 16.08
N ILE A 128 -4.16 9.39 17.18
CA ILE A 128 -2.87 9.96 17.55
C ILE A 128 -1.97 8.85 18.10
N VAL A 129 -0.79 8.69 17.50
CA VAL A 129 0.24 7.77 17.98
C VAL A 129 0.88 8.37 19.24
N LYS A 130 0.77 7.67 20.38
CA LYS A 130 1.29 8.12 21.69
C LYS A 130 2.68 7.60 22.01
N GLY A 131 3.19 6.67 21.21
CA GLY A 131 4.45 5.97 21.44
C GLY A 131 4.21 4.54 21.94
N PHE A 132 5.27 3.88 22.38
CA PHE A 132 5.18 2.51 22.92
C PHE A 132 4.49 2.51 24.29
N ARG A 133 3.87 1.39 24.65
CA ARG A 133 3.61 1.09 26.05
C ARG A 133 4.88 0.53 26.67
N SER A 134 5.12 0.86 27.94
CA SER A 134 6.23 0.25 28.64
C SER A 134 6.00 -1.26 28.72
N ALA A 135 6.99 -2.03 28.30
CA ALA A 135 6.97 -3.49 28.27
C ALA A 135 8.25 -4.01 28.90
N ALA A 136 8.20 -5.21 29.49
CA ALA A 136 9.33 -5.81 30.16
C ALA A 136 9.34 -7.32 29.99
N GLU A 137 10.52 -7.86 29.67
CA GLU A 137 10.74 -9.29 29.49
C GLU A 137 11.84 -9.79 30.42
N PRO A 138 11.66 -10.93 31.11
CA PRO A 138 12.70 -11.54 31.90
C PRO A 138 13.81 -12.10 31.00
N VAL A 139 15.05 -11.95 31.46
CA VAL A 139 16.25 -12.41 30.76
C VAL A 139 16.92 -13.50 31.60
N SER A 140 17.26 -14.62 30.97
CA SER A 140 17.98 -15.73 31.63
C SER A 140 19.51 -15.49 31.60
N SER A 141 19.96 -14.33 32.06
CA SER A 141 21.38 -13.96 32.19
C SER A 141 21.72 -13.59 33.64
N GLY A 142 22.97 -13.83 34.05
CA GLY A 142 23.47 -13.41 35.36
C GLY A 142 23.72 -11.90 35.46
N LEU A 143 23.91 -11.24 34.32
CA LEU A 143 24.26 -9.82 34.21
C LEU A 143 23.04 -8.93 33.94
N VAL A 144 22.10 -9.44 33.14
CA VAL A 144 20.81 -8.78 32.86
C VAL A 144 19.70 -9.76 33.22
N LYS A 145 18.81 -9.35 34.13
CA LYS A 145 17.66 -10.14 34.56
C LYS A 145 16.36 -9.71 33.91
N THR A 146 16.30 -8.47 33.41
CA THR A 146 15.09 -7.93 32.80
C THR A 146 15.48 -6.93 31.71
N LEU A 147 14.83 -7.05 30.56
CA LEU A 147 14.91 -6.08 29.48
C LEU A 147 13.60 -5.30 29.45
N ARG A 148 13.67 -3.97 29.37
CA ARG A 148 12.50 -3.09 29.42
C ARG A 148 12.54 -2.10 28.26
N LEU A 149 11.45 -2.00 27.52
CA LEU A 149 11.21 -0.89 26.60
C LEU A 149 10.38 0.14 27.34
N ASP A 150 10.95 1.31 27.64
CA ASP A 150 10.27 2.38 28.38
C ASP A 150 10.45 3.74 27.70
N PRO A 151 9.46 4.24 26.95
CA PRO A 151 9.60 5.50 26.22
C PRO A 151 9.68 6.73 27.14
N LEU A 152 9.36 6.58 28.43
CA LEU A 152 9.46 7.66 29.42
C LEU A 152 10.86 7.79 30.03
N LEU A 153 11.81 6.93 29.62
CA LEU A 153 13.18 6.97 30.12
C LEU A 153 13.85 8.34 29.84
N ALA A 154 14.54 8.87 30.85
CA ALA A 154 15.22 10.17 30.75
C ALA A 154 16.36 10.11 29.72
N ASN A 155 17.16 9.05 29.77
CA ASN A 155 18.22 8.75 28.82
C ASN A 155 17.75 7.72 27.78
N GLU A 156 18.53 7.54 26.71
CA GLU A 156 18.24 6.53 25.67
C GLU A 156 18.37 5.09 26.18
N PHE A 157 19.24 4.90 27.17
CA PHE A 157 19.60 3.62 27.77
C PHE A 157 19.86 3.82 29.26
N ASP A 158 19.48 2.84 30.06
CA ASP A 158 19.81 2.74 31.48
C ASP A 158 20.01 1.26 31.87
N LEU A 159 21.03 0.98 32.68
CA LEU A 159 21.28 -0.34 33.25
C LEU A 159 21.48 -0.17 34.75
N THR A 160 20.41 -0.41 35.50
CA THR A 160 20.39 -0.29 36.96
C THR A 160 19.84 -1.58 37.56
N ASP A 161 20.51 -2.13 38.58
CA ASP A 161 20.09 -3.36 39.28
C ASP A 161 19.78 -4.55 38.35
N GLN A 162 20.60 -4.74 37.31
CA GLN A 162 20.44 -5.80 36.28
C GLN A 162 19.16 -5.66 35.43
N VAL A 163 18.51 -4.49 35.47
CA VAL A 163 17.42 -4.12 34.57
C VAL A 163 18.00 -3.26 33.46
N CYS A 164 18.01 -3.80 32.24
CA CYS A 164 18.37 -3.07 31.05
C CYS A 164 17.12 -2.37 30.49
N ALA A 165 17.05 -1.05 30.57
CA ALA A 165 15.96 -0.25 30.03
C ALA A 165 16.42 0.52 28.80
N ILE A 166 15.63 0.43 27.72
CA ILE A 166 15.83 1.18 26.48
C ILE A 166 14.63 2.07 26.20
N LYS A 167 14.89 3.27 25.68
CA LYS A 167 13.84 4.24 25.38
C LYS A 167 13.10 3.95 24.06
N ARG A 168 13.84 3.40 23.09
CA ARG A 168 13.36 3.08 21.74
C ARG A 168 14.01 1.80 21.25
N VAL A 169 13.36 1.18 20.27
CA VAL A 169 13.92 0.04 19.54
C VAL A 169 15.24 0.45 18.89
N MET A 170 16.26 -0.38 19.09
CA MET A 170 17.60 -0.26 18.49
C MET A 170 18.03 -1.61 17.88
N THR A 171 19.15 -1.63 17.15
CA THR A 171 19.70 -2.90 16.66
C THR A 171 20.18 -3.74 17.84
N ILE A 172 20.23 -5.07 17.66
CA ILE A 172 20.70 -5.96 18.73
C ILE A 172 22.19 -5.71 19.02
N GLU A 173 22.95 -5.30 18.01
CA GLU A 173 24.35 -4.92 18.14
C GLU A 173 24.52 -3.65 18.98
N ASP A 174 23.71 -2.62 18.73
CA ASP A 174 23.72 -1.39 19.53
C ASP A 174 23.32 -1.66 20.98
N LEU A 175 22.31 -2.53 21.19
CA LEU A 175 21.91 -2.95 22.53
C LEU A 175 23.06 -3.63 23.27
N PHE A 176 23.77 -4.56 22.61
CA PHE A 176 24.94 -5.19 23.20
C PHE A 176 26.08 -4.21 23.47
N ALA A 177 26.29 -3.23 22.60
CA ALA A 177 27.30 -2.20 22.79
C ALA A 177 26.99 -1.34 24.03
N GLU A 178 25.74 -0.90 24.21
CA GLU A 178 25.33 -0.12 25.38
C GLU A 178 25.39 -0.94 26.68
N ILE A 179 24.97 -2.22 26.66
CA ILE A 179 25.11 -3.09 27.85
C ILE A 179 26.58 -3.27 28.21
N SER A 180 27.45 -3.56 27.24
CA SER A 180 28.89 -3.76 27.49
C SER A 180 29.55 -2.49 28.03
N LYS A 181 29.16 -1.33 27.50
CA LYS A 181 29.63 -0.02 27.96
C LYS A 181 29.19 0.27 29.40
N ALA A 182 27.95 -0.08 29.75
CA ALA A 182 27.40 0.14 31.09
C ALA A 182 27.98 -0.81 32.15
N LEU A 183 28.37 -2.03 31.77
CA LEU A 183 29.00 -3.00 32.66
C LEU A 183 30.48 -2.68 33.00
N GLY A 184 31.08 -1.71 32.30
CA GLY A 184 32.50 -1.36 32.43
C GLY A 184 33.38 -2.44 31.80
N GLY A 185 34.14 -2.09 30.76
CA GLY A 185 34.75 -3.01 29.77
C GLY A 185 35.54 -4.24 30.24
N ASP A 186 35.78 -4.41 31.54
CA ASP A 186 36.29 -5.64 32.14
C ASP A 186 35.24 -6.77 32.24
N THR A 187 33.95 -6.45 32.16
CA THR A 187 32.85 -7.44 32.16
C THR A 187 32.21 -7.53 30.79
N ALA A 188 32.68 -8.47 29.97
CA ALA A 188 32.09 -8.74 28.66
C ALA A 188 30.89 -9.69 28.75
N LEU A 189 29.83 -9.40 27.97
CA LEU A 189 28.75 -10.36 27.77
C LEU A 189 29.29 -11.64 27.13
N THR A 190 29.06 -12.79 27.78
CA THR A 190 29.37 -14.09 27.20
C THR A 190 28.42 -14.41 26.04
N ASP A 191 28.74 -15.40 25.21
CA ASP A 191 27.85 -15.83 24.12
C ASP A 191 26.48 -16.30 24.64
N ASN A 192 26.46 -16.94 25.81
CA ASN A 192 25.22 -17.35 26.47
C ASN A 192 24.39 -16.13 26.92
N ASP A 193 25.03 -15.09 27.47
CA ASP A 193 24.33 -13.85 27.85
C ASP A 193 23.77 -13.15 26.62
N ARG A 194 24.55 -13.07 25.53
CA ARG A 194 24.11 -12.49 24.25
C ARG A 194 22.90 -13.23 23.70
N GLN A 195 22.93 -14.56 23.70
CA GLN A 195 21.80 -15.37 23.22
C GLN A 195 20.55 -15.19 24.10
N ALA A 196 20.72 -15.15 25.43
CA ALA A 196 19.62 -14.93 26.37
C ALA A 196 18.99 -13.53 26.19
N VAL A 197 19.81 -12.49 26.05
CA VAL A 197 19.35 -11.12 25.81
C VAL A 197 18.69 -10.99 24.44
N ALA A 198 19.27 -11.56 23.38
CA ALA A 198 18.66 -11.53 22.04
C ALA A 198 17.27 -12.17 22.02
N LYS A 199 17.14 -13.37 22.61
CA LYS A 199 15.86 -14.06 22.69
C LYS A 199 14.81 -13.25 23.47
N ALA A 200 15.19 -12.68 24.61
CA ALA A 200 14.29 -11.84 25.39
C ALA A 200 13.95 -10.53 24.66
N TYR A 201 14.89 -10.00 23.87
CA TYR A 201 14.65 -8.82 23.05
C TYR A 201 13.66 -9.10 21.92
N ASP A 202 13.78 -10.22 21.22
CA ASP A 202 12.81 -10.63 20.20
C ASP A 202 11.40 -10.74 20.80
N HIS A 203 11.25 -11.40 21.95
CA HIS A 203 9.97 -11.48 22.65
C HIS A 203 9.45 -10.09 23.09
N LEU A 204 10.34 -9.22 23.59
CA LEU A 204 9.99 -7.87 23.98
C LEU A 204 9.48 -7.06 22.79
N LEU A 205 10.07 -7.26 21.60
CA LEU A 205 9.64 -6.60 20.37
C LEU A 205 8.32 -7.16 19.83
N ASP A 206 8.06 -8.46 19.98
CA ASP A 206 6.79 -9.09 19.63
C ASP A 206 5.63 -8.55 20.49
N ASP A 207 5.88 -8.30 21.79
CA ASP A 207 4.89 -7.78 22.73
C ASP A 207 4.83 -6.24 22.75
N ALA A 208 5.81 -5.55 22.15
CA ALA A 208 5.89 -4.10 22.10
C ALA A 208 4.68 -3.50 21.35
N THR A 209 3.75 -2.93 22.13
CA THR A 209 2.53 -2.34 21.58
C THR A 209 2.67 -0.83 21.43
N THR A 210 2.41 -0.31 20.23
CA THR A 210 2.24 1.13 20.02
C THR A 210 0.85 1.57 20.48
N GLU A 211 0.79 2.52 21.39
CA GLU A 211 -0.47 3.09 21.84
C GLU A 211 -1.01 4.13 20.84
N VAL A 212 -2.29 3.98 20.52
CA VAL A 212 -3.02 4.90 19.66
C VAL A 212 -4.28 5.35 20.38
N ALA A 213 -4.51 6.66 20.41
CA ALA A 213 -5.71 7.24 20.98
C ALA A 213 -6.48 8.06 19.94
N ILE A 214 -7.78 7.79 19.80
CA ILE A 214 -8.67 8.66 19.01
C ILE A 214 -8.88 9.95 19.80
N SER A 215 -8.48 11.08 19.21
CA SER A 215 -8.56 12.38 19.87
C SER A 215 -10.01 12.81 20.07
N ALA A 216 -10.39 13.13 21.31
CA ALA A 216 -11.64 13.83 21.61
C ALA A 216 -11.64 15.30 21.14
N LYS A 217 -10.46 15.86 20.80
CA LYS A 217 -10.35 17.20 20.24
C LYS A 217 -10.75 17.17 18.77
N LYS A 218 -11.55 18.17 18.34
CA LYS A 218 -11.94 18.32 16.93
C LYS A 218 -10.73 18.57 16.02
N LYS A 219 -9.81 19.43 16.45
CA LYS A 219 -8.58 19.70 15.71
C LYS A 219 -7.51 18.68 16.11
N VAL A 220 -7.06 17.89 15.13
CA VAL A 220 -6.02 16.88 15.28
C VAL A 220 -4.85 17.27 14.39
N ASN A 221 -3.63 17.16 14.91
CA ASN A 221 -2.42 17.36 14.11
C ASN A 221 -2.26 16.17 13.16
N SER A 222 -2.38 16.40 11.84
CA SER A 222 -2.32 15.34 10.84
C SER A 222 -1.05 14.52 10.96
N LYS A 223 0.11 15.16 11.23
CA LYS A 223 1.42 14.50 11.33
C LYS A 223 1.56 13.53 12.50
N GLU A 224 0.70 13.63 13.52
CA GLU A 224 0.72 12.74 14.70
C GLU A 224 -0.22 11.54 14.54
N THR A 225 -1.03 11.51 13.48
CA THR A 225 -1.97 10.43 13.24
C THR A 225 -1.33 9.21 12.58
N ILE A 226 -1.95 8.02 12.71
CA ILE A 226 -1.52 6.80 11.98
C ILE A 226 -1.37 7.08 10.48
N LEU A 227 -2.44 7.54 9.83
CA LEU A 227 -2.42 7.76 8.39
C LEU A 227 -1.51 8.93 8.01
N GLY A 228 -1.34 9.93 8.88
CA GLY A 228 -0.34 10.98 8.70
C GLY A 228 1.09 10.46 8.68
N LYS A 229 1.45 9.60 9.62
CA LYS A 229 2.76 8.93 9.68
C LYS A 229 2.99 8.04 8.45
N ILE A 230 1.96 7.32 8.01
CA ILE A 230 2.00 6.56 6.75
C ILE A 230 2.23 7.50 5.56
N THR A 231 1.49 8.60 5.44
CA THR A 231 1.64 9.54 4.32
C THR A 231 3.03 10.20 4.29
N GLU A 232 3.59 10.51 5.47
CA GLU A 232 4.96 11.04 5.61
C GLU A 232 5.99 10.00 5.13
N SER A 233 5.84 8.74 5.54
CA SER A 233 6.70 7.65 5.07
C SER A 233 6.60 7.42 3.56
N LEU A 234 5.39 7.42 2.99
CA LEU A 234 5.19 7.29 1.55
C LEU A 234 5.82 8.44 0.76
N GLN A 235 5.75 9.67 1.30
CA GLN A 235 6.38 10.83 0.67
C GLN A 235 7.91 10.72 0.67
N ILE A 236 8.51 10.28 1.78
CA ILE A 236 9.95 10.00 1.86
C ILE A 236 10.36 8.98 0.79
N GLN A 237 9.63 7.87 0.66
CA GLN A 237 9.92 6.85 -0.35
C GLN A 237 9.79 7.40 -1.79
N VAL A 238 8.82 8.27 -2.05
CA VAL A 238 8.67 8.96 -3.36
C VAL A 238 9.88 9.84 -3.65
N ASP A 239 10.34 10.61 -2.66
CA ASP A 239 11.47 11.53 -2.82
C ASP A 239 12.78 10.78 -3.01
N GLU A 240 13.02 9.72 -2.23
CA GLU A 240 14.16 8.80 -2.38
C GLU A 240 14.16 8.13 -3.76
N TYR A 241 13.00 7.60 -4.20
CA TYR A 241 12.86 6.99 -5.52
C TYR A 241 13.14 8.00 -6.63
N GLN A 242 12.62 9.23 -6.50
CA GLN A 242 12.84 10.28 -7.49
C GLN A 242 14.33 10.68 -7.55
N ALA A 243 15.02 10.73 -6.42
CA ALA A 243 16.46 10.99 -6.37
C ALA A 243 17.24 9.86 -7.05
N ALA A 244 16.98 8.60 -6.68
CA ALA A 244 17.63 7.44 -7.28
C ALA A 244 17.40 7.36 -8.81
N LEU A 245 16.18 7.63 -9.26
CA LEU A 245 15.84 7.63 -10.68
C LEU A 245 16.57 8.74 -11.47
N LYS A 246 16.79 9.91 -10.87
CA LYS A 246 17.60 10.98 -11.49
C LYS A 246 19.05 10.54 -11.65
N GLU A 247 19.62 9.84 -10.69
CA GLU A 247 20.99 9.34 -10.78
C GLU A 247 21.13 8.29 -11.88
N VAL A 248 20.18 7.34 -12.00
CA VAL A 248 20.13 6.38 -13.13
C VAL A 248 20.11 7.10 -14.48
N GLN A 249 19.37 8.20 -14.61
CA GLN A 249 19.27 8.96 -15.86
C GLN A 249 20.56 9.70 -16.21
N LYS A 250 21.35 10.13 -15.21
CA LYS A 250 22.63 10.83 -15.44
C LYS A 250 23.76 9.86 -15.78
N SER A 251 23.82 8.73 -15.08
CA SER A 251 24.94 7.77 -15.19
C SER A 251 24.76 6.74 -16.30
N GLY A 252 23.56 6.64 -16.89
CA GLY A 252 23.24 5.76 -18.03
C GLY A 252 23.19 4.28 -17.69
N THR A 253 23.92 3.83 -16.66
CA THR A 253 24.10 2.40 -16.35
C THR A 253 24.67 2.14 -14.94
N ASP A 254 24.66 3.08 -13.99
CA ASP A 254 25.15 2.78 -12.63
C ASP A 254 24.27 1.68 -11.96
N PRO A 255 24.82 0.47 -11.73
CA PRO A 255 24.07 -0.63 -11.14
C PRO A 255 23.60 -0.30 -9.72
N GLN A 256 24.35 0.53 -8.98
CA GLN A 256 23.99 0.90 -7.61
C GLN A 256 22.74 1.79 -7.60
N ALA A 257 22.69 2.81 -8.45
CA ALA A 257 21.53 3.67 -8.59
C ALA A 257 20.27 2.88 -9.03
N LEU A 258 20.43 1.91 -9.95
CA LEU A 258 19.32 1.05 -10.35
C LEU A 258 18.87 0.12 -9.23
N ASN A 259 19.80 -0.45 -8.46
CA ASN A 259 19.47 -1.30 -7.31
C ASN A 259 18.68 -0.56 -6.24
N GLU A 260 18.97 0.72 -6.01
CA GLU A 260 18.16 1.57 -5.11
C GLU A 260 16.75 1.81 -5.65
N VAL A 261 16.60 2.10 -6.96
CA VAL A 261 15.28 2.19 -7.61
C VAL A 261 14.48 0.91 -7.41
N LEU A 262 15.12 -0.26 -7.60
CA LEU A 262 14.49 -1.56 -7.43
C LEU A 262 14.10 -1.84 -5.97
N ARG A 263 14.99 -1.54 -5.02
CA ARG A 263 14.76 -1.71 -3.59
C ARG A 263 13.55 -0.88 -3.14
N ILE A 264 13.52 0.40 -3.48
CA ILE A 264 12.45 1.32 -3.09
C ILE A 264 11.14 0.93 -3.76
N ALA A 265 11.13 0.62 -5.07
CA ALA A 265 9.93 0.17 -5.77
C ALA A 265 9.34 -1.09 -5.15
N TYR A 266 10.19 -2.06 -4.80
CA TYR A 266 9.76 -3.32 -4.21
C TYR A 266 9.09 -3.11 -2.86
N ASN A 267 9.76 -2.39 -1.95
CA ASN A 267 9.23 -2.08 -0.63
C ASN A 267 7.90 -1.32 -0.76
N PHE A 268 7.88 -0.26 -1.57
CA PHE A 268 6.68 0.51 -1.84
C PHE A 268 5.53 -0.36 -2.36
N SER A 269 5.77 -1.17 -3.39
CA SER A 269 4.71 -2.01 -3.99
C SER A 269 4.18 -3.09 -3.05
N THR A 270 5.00 -3.56 -2.11
CA THR A 270 4.61 -4.58 -1.13
C THR A 270 3.74 -3.95 -0.03
N ASP A 271 4.15 -2.79 0.47
CA ASP A 271 3.49 -2.13 1.61
C ASP A 271 2.25 -1.32 1.20
N VAL A 272 2.27 -0.71 0.02
CA VAL A 272 1.21 0.22 -0.41
C VAL A 272 -0.02 -0.48 -0.96
N LEU A 273 0.11 -1.68 -1.54
CA LEU A 273 -1.03 -2.38 -2.13
C LEU A 273 -2.11 -2.72 -1.10
N PRO A 274 -1.78 -3.28 0.08
CA PRO A 274 -2.74 -3.41 1.18
C PRO A 274 -3.44 -2.10 1.53
N LEU A 275 -2.72 -0.97 1.53
CA LEU A 275 -3.30 0.36 1.80
C LEU A 275 -4.28 0.79 0.70
N VAL A 276 -3.95 0.58 -0.57
CA VAL A 276 -4.87 0.84 -1.70
C VAL A 276 -6.13 -0.01 -1.60
N PHE A 277 -6.01 -1.30 -1.26
CA PHE A 277 -7.17 -2.17 -1.05
C PHE A 277 -8.01 -1.75 0.15
N LEU A 278 -7.39 -1.26 1.23
CA LEU A 278 -8.08 -0.66 2.36
C LEU A 278 -8.88 0.57 1.91
N PHE A 279 -8.30 1.47 1.13
CA PHE A 279 -9.03 2.65 0.61
C PHE A 279 -10.18 2.28 -0.31
N MET A 280 -10.00 1.29 -1.20
CA MET A 280 -11.10 0.76 -2.02
C MET A 280 -12.24 0.25 -1.14
N SER A 281 -11.91 -0.55 -0.12
CA SER A 281 -12.90 -1.12 0.81
C SER A 281 -13.61 -0.05 1.63
N ILE A 282 -12.88 0.98 2.06
CA ILE A 282 -13.45 2.15 2.75
C ILE A 282 -14.41 2.89 1.82
N CYS A 283 -14.02 3.16 0.57
CA CYS A 283 -14.84 3.88 -0.41
C CYS A 283 -16.13 3.14 -0.75
N ASP A 284 -16.08 1.80 -0.76
CA ASP A 284 -17.27 0.96 -0.92
C ASP A 284 -18.25 1.09 0.23
N LEU A 285 -17.74 1.06 1.46
CA LEU A 285 -18.56 1.07 2.67
C LEU A 285 -18.99 2.49 3.05
N LYS A 286 -18.19 3.50 2.70
CA LYS A 286 -18.34 4.92 3.02
C LYS A 286 -18.10 5.79 1.77
N PRO A 287 -19.09 5.87 0.86
CA PRO A 287 -19.02 6.62 -0.40
C PRO A 287 -18.59 8.07 -0.26
N LEU A 288 -18.88 8.71 0.88
CA LEU A 288 -18.44 10.08 1.14
C LEU A 288 -16.92 10.25 0.98
N ILE A 289 -16.13 9.26 1.42
CA ILE A 289 -14.66 9.29 1.26
C ILE A 289 -14.29 9.28 -0.22
N PHE A 290 -14.98 8.44 -1.02
CA PHE A 290 -14.78 8.41 -2.47
C PHE A 290 -15.14 9.74 -3.12
N TRP A 291 -16.29 10.33 -2.77
CA TRP A 291 -16.72 11.61 -3.36
C TRP A 291 -15.71 12.73 -3.09
N CYS A 292 -15.16 12.80 -1.87
CA CYS A 292 -14.13 13.77 -1.49
C CYS A 292 -12.76 13.54 -2.15
N THR A 293 -12.55 12.39 -2.81
CA THR A 293 -11.25 11.97 -3.34
C THR A 293 -11.31 11.46 -4.79
N VAL A 294 -12.43 11.71 -5.49
CA VAL A 294 -12.69 11.12 -6.82
C VAL A 294 -11.67 11.52 -7.88
N ASP A 295 -11.15 12.75 -7.83
CA ASP A 295 -10.06 13.20 -8.70
C ASP A 295 -8.75 12.46 -8.43
N LYS A 296 -8.42 12.21 -7.16
CA LYS A 296 -7.20 11.49 -6.76
C LYS A 296 -7.29 9.99 -7.06
N GLN A 297 -8.46 9.39 -6.85
CA GLN A 297 -8.75 8.03 -7.29
C GLN A 297 -8.57 7.90 -8.81
N TRP A 298 -9.06 8.87 -9.58
CA TRP A 298 -8.89 8.87 -11.03
C TRP A 298 -7.44 9.09 -11.45
N ALA A 299 -6.72 10.02 -10.80
CA ALA A 299 -5.30 10.24 -11.06
C ALA A 299 -4.47 8.97 -10.82
N LEU A 300 -4.76 8.24 -9.74
CA LEU A 300 -4.12 6.95 -9.46
C LEU A 300 -4.41 5.92 -10.55
N TYR A 301 -5.68 5.77 -10.95
CA TYR A 301 -6.04 4.89 -12.07
C TYR A 301 -5.28 5.26 -13.36
N ARG A 302 -5.22 6.55 -13.70
CA ARG A 302 -4.51 7.03 -14.90
C ARG A 302 -3.01 6.77 -14.82
N ALA A 303 -2.40 6.94 -13.65
CA ALA A 303 -0.99 6.62 -13.43
C ALA A 303 -0.74 5.13 -13.66
N PHE A 304 -1.59 4.26 -13.09
CA PHE A 304 -1.53 2.82 -13.33
C PHE A 304 -1.70 2.45 -14.80
N ALA A 305 -2.75 2.95 -15.46
CA ALA A 305 -3.02 2.70 -16.87
C ALA A 305 -1.91 3.22 -17.81
N SER A 306 -1.09 4.17 -17.35
CA SER A 306 0.04 4.72 -18.13
C SER A 306 1.30 3.85 -18.10
N LEU A 307 1.34 2.80 -17.26
CA LEU A 307 2.43 1.83 -17.30
C LEU A 307 2.40 1.07 -18.64
N PRO A 308 3.56 0.62 -19.16
CA PRO A 308 3.67 -0.03 -20.47
C PRO A 308 3.16 -1.49 -20.49
N TRP A 309 1.92 -1.73 -20.06
CA TRP A 309 1.32 -3.06 -19.87
C TRP A 309 1.39 -3.95 -21.10
N ALA A 310 1.10 -3.39 -22.28
CA ALA A 310 1.16 -4.12 -23.55
C ALA A 310 2.57 -4.63 -23.85
N ALA A 311 3.60 -3.79 -23.64
CA ALA A 311 5.00 -4.18 -23.81
C ALA A 311 5.43 -5.25 -22.78
N LEU A 312 4.82 -5.27 -21.60
CA LEU A 312 5.04 -6.28 -20.57
C LEU A 312 4.25 -7.58 -20.80
N GLY A 313 3.29 -7.58 -21.74
CA GLY A 313 2.35 -8.69 -21.95
C GLY A 313 1.49 -8.97 -20.72
N ARG A 314 1.08 -7.92 -20.00
CA ARG A 314 0.32 -7.98 -18.74
C ARG A 314 -0.95 -7.13 -18.83
N LYS A 315 -1.86 -7.29 -17.86
CA LYS A 315 -3.07 -6.46 -17.74
C LYS A 315 -2.88 -5.41 -16.65
N GLU A 316 -3.69 -4.35 -16.71
CA GLU A 316 -3.79 -3.28 -15.71
C GLU A 316 -4.36 -3.79 -14.37
N LYS A 317 -3.58 -4.61 -13.66
CA LYS A 317 -3.98 -5.21 -12.38
C LYS A 317 -2.92 -4.94 -11.32
N LEU A 318 -3.36 -4.81 -10.07
CA LEU A 318 -2.50 -4.47 -8.95
C LEU A 318 -1.52 -5.61 -8.61
N HIS A 319 -1.96 -6.88 -8.70
CA HIS A 319 -1.00 -7.99 -8.54
C HIS A 319 0.05 -8.01 -9.67
N ASP A 320 -0.36 -7.80 -10.93
CA ASP A 320 0.56 -7.79 -12.07
C ASP A 320 1.61 -6.67 -11.92
N TYR A 321 1.22 -5.52 -11.35
CA TYR A 321 2.14 -4.43 -11.00
C TYR A 321 3.23 -4.88 -10.01
N ARG A 322 2.83 -5.47 -8.88
CA ARG A 322 3.77 -5.98 -7.87
C ARG A 322 4.66 -7.07 -8.45
N ASP A 323 4.09 -7.99 -9.22
CA ASP A 323 4.83 -9.11 -9.80
C ASP A 323 5.90 -8.64 -10.79
N VAL A 324 5.64 -7.58 -11.56
CA VAL A 324 6.65 -6.97 -12.45
C VAL A 324 7.82 -6.39 -11.65
N ILE A 325 7.54 -5.66 -10.56
CA ILE A 325 8.57 -5.08 -9.70
C ILE A 325 9.36 -6.17 -8.97
N ALA A 326 8.67 -7.17 -8.40
CA ALA A 326 9.29 -8.29 -7.71
C ALA A 326 10.20 -9.10 -8.65
N ALA A 327 9.75 -9.39 -9.87
CA ALA A 327 10.57 -10.07 -10.86
C ALA A 327 11.82 -9.26 -11.25
N ALA A 328 11.68 -7.94 -11.41
CA ALA A 328 12.80 -7.06 -11.71
C ALA A 328 13.83 -6.99 -10.57
N ARG A 329 13.37 -6.90 -9.32
CA ARG A 329 14.22 -6.99 -8.13
C ARG A 329 14.93 -8.34 -8.10
N ASN A 330 14.18 -9.44 -8.12
CA ASN A 330 14.76 -10.77 -7.98
C ASN A 330 15.83 -11.04 -9.04
N HIS A 331 15.63 -10.57 -10.28
CA HIS A 331 16.66 -10.64 -11.30
C HIS A 331 17.94 -9.89 -10.89
N ALA A 332 17.84 -8.63 -10.45
CA ALA A 332 19.02 -7.83 -10.09
C ALA A 332 19.79 -8.35 -8.86
N PHE A 333 19.09 -9.00 -7.92
CA PHE A 333 19.69 -9.48 -6.67
C PHE A 333 20.11 -10.96 -6.69
N HIS A 334 19.58 -11.78 -7.61
CA HIS A 334 19.91 -13.20 -7.73
C HIS A 334 20.78 -13.48 -8.96
N HIS A 335 22.06 -13.08 -8.88
CA HIS A 335 23.12 -13.45 -9.85
C HIS A 335 24.13 -14.42 -9.24
N VAL A 336 23.69 -15.35 -8.37
CA VAL A 336 24.59 -16.41 -7.85
C VAL A 336 25.03 -17.34 -8.99
N LEU A 337 24.17 -17.55 -9.99
CA LEU A 337 24.47 -18.33 -11.18
C LEU A 337 24.67 -17.40 -12.39
N PRO A 338 25.73 -17.58 -13.19
CA PRO A 338 26.04 -16.72 -14.34
C PRO A 338 25.22 -17.07 -15.60
N PHE A 339 24.03 -17.66 -15.45
CA PHE A 339 23.23 -18.18 -16.56
C PHE A 339 21.91 -17.42 -16.69
N ASP A 340 21.71 -16.75 -17.82
CA ASP A 340 20.45 -16.05 -18.14
C ASP A 340 19.39 -16.99 -18.75
N THR A 341 19.82 -18.15 -19.22
CA THR A 341 18.99 -19.18 -19.88
C THR A 341 18.90 -20.45 -19.06
N THR A 342 17.91 -21.28 -19.38
CA THR A 342 17.82 -22.63 -18.79
C THR A 342 19.04 -23.43 -19.26
N VAL A 343 19.78 -24.00 -18.32
CA VAL A 343 20.90 -24.91 -18.61
C VAL A 343 20.32 -26.29 -18.85
N GLU A 344 20.53 -26.82 -20.05
CA GLU A 344 20.22 -28.20 -20.40
C GLU A 344 21.53 -28.99 -20.39
N VAL A 345 21.57 -30.07 -19.61
CA VAL A 345 22.73 -30.95 -19.51
C VAL A 345 22.42 -32.23 -20.26
N ASP A 346 23.21 -32.53 -21.28
CA ASP A 346 23.14 -33.82 -21.98
C ASP A 346 23.79 -34.90 -21.12
N LEU A 347 22.98 -35.85 -20.65
CA LEU A 347 23.40 -36.97 -19.82
C LEU A 347 23.73 -38.23 -20.63
N SER A 348 23.69 -38.18 -21.97
CA SER A 348 23.91 -39.34 -22.85
C SER A 348 25.29 -40.01 -22.69
N THR A 349 26.26 -39.28 -22.12
CA THR A 349 27.64 -39.74 -21.90
C THR A 349 27.98 -40.01 -20.43
N VAL A 350 27.01 -39.84 -19.53
CA VAL A 350 27.17 -40.00 -18.07
C VAL A 350 26.39 -41.23 -17.61
N ASP A 351 26.97 -42.05 -16.72
CA ASP A 351 26.33 -43.26 -16.18
C ASP A 351 25.26 -42.91 -15.13
N VAL A 352 24.11 -42.40 -15.59
CA VAL A 352 22.96 -42.08 -14.73
C VAL A 352 22.10 -43.34 -14.60
N ARG A 353 22.34 -44.11 -13.53
CA ARG A 353 21.63 -45.37 -13.28
C ARG A 353 20.30 -45.14 -12.58
N ALA A 354 19.27 -45.84 -13.04
CA ALA A 354 18.01 -45.97 -12.33
C ALA A 354 18.10 -47.13 -11.32
N GLU A 355 17.80 -46.86 -10.06
CA GLU A 355 17.76 -47.90 -9.02
C GLU A 355 16.42 -48.63 -9.00
N ARG A 356 15.32 -47.89 -9.10
CA ARG A 356 13.97 -48.43 -8.89
C ARG A 356 13.00 -47.79 -9.85
N MET A 357 12.13 -48.63 -10.41
CA MET A 357 10.98 -48.19 -11.20
C MET A 357 9.70 -48.66 -10.52
N ARG A 358 8.73 -47.76 -10.37
CA ARG A 358 7.40 -48.06 -9.85
C ARG A 358 6.38 -47.91 -10.97
N LEU A 359 5.65 -48.99 -11.23
CA LEU A 359 4.59 -49.05 -12.22
C LEU A 359 3.24 -49.28 -11.53
N PHE A 360 2.15 -48.84 -12.16
CA PHE A 360 0.78 -49.06 -11.68
C PHE A 360 0.49 -48.47 -10.28
N LEU A 361 0.90 -47.21 -10.05
CA LEU A 361 0.62 -46.52 -8.79
C LEU A 361 -0.90 -46.43 -8.51
N PRO A 362 -1.34 -46.64 -7.25
CA PRO A 362 -2.74 -46.51 -6.86
C PRO A 362 -3.31 -45.11 -7.16
N HIS A 363 -4.62 -45.05 -7.40
CA HIS A 363 -5.32 -43.79 -7.69
C HIS A 363 -5.11 -42.78 -6.56
N GLY A 364 -4.57 -41.59 -6.88
CA GLY A 364 -4.25 -40.53 -5.91
C GLY A 364 -2.75 -40.35 -5.62
N GLN A 365 -1.86 -41.27 -6.03
CA GLN A 365 -0.41 -41.19 -5.79
C GLN A 365 0.42 -40.72 -7.00
N LYS A 366 -0.12 -39.85 -7.86
CA LYS A 366 0.48 -39.47 -9.15
C LYS A 366 1.74 -38.58 -9.07
N ASN A 367 2.06 -38.01 -7.91
CA ASN A 367 3.18 -37.09 -7.75
C ASN A 367 4.48 -37.76 -7.27
N GLN A 368 4.52 -39.09 -7.11
CA GLN A 368 5.77 -39.80 -6.83
C GLN A 368 6.51 -40.11 -8.13
N HIS A 369 7.81 -39.82 -8.19
CA HIS A 369 8.66 -40.13 -9.34
C HIS A 369 8.56 -41.63 -9.67
N ALA A 370 8.15 -41.94 -10.91
CA ALA A 370 7.99 -43.32 -11.38
C ALA A 370 9.33 -44.04 -11.55
N ILE A 371 10.43 -43.28 -11.66
CA ILE A 371 11.81 -43.75 -11.77
C ILE A 371 12.61 -43.03 -10.67
N GLN A 372 13.35 -43.78 -9.88
CA GLN A 372 14.27 -43.29 -8.86
C GLN A 372 15.70 -43.57 -9.32
N LEU A 373 16.51 -42.51 -9.41
CA LEU A 373 17.91 -42.58 -9.85
C LEU A 373 18.85 -42.84 -8.65
N ASN A 374 20.05 -43.38 -8.89
CA ASN A 374 21.05 -43.61 -7.84
C ASN A 374 21.37 -42.33 -7.06
N ASP A 375 21.60 -41.24 -7.78
CA ASP A 375 21.91 -39.92 -7.19
C ASP A 375 20.67 -39.02 -7.13
N GLN A 376 19.47 -39.59 -6.89
CA GLN A 376 18.22 -38.83 -6.88
C GLN A 376 18.24 -37.67 -5.89
N GLU A 377 18.80 -37.86 -4.69
CA GLU A 377 18.89 -36.81 -3.68
C GLU A 377 19.73 -35.61 -4.17
N LEU A 378 20.80 -35.87 -4.92
CA LEU A 378 21.63 -34.82 -5.50
C LEU A 378 20.91 -34.11 -6.66
N ILE A 379 20.17 -34.85 -7.48
CA ILE A 379 19.33 -34.29 -8.54
C ILE A 379 18.23 -33.40 -7.96
N ASP A 380 17.62 -33.81 -6.85
CA ASP A 380 16.60 -33.05 -6.14
C ASP A 380 17.21 -31.74 -5.60
N VAL A 381 18.40 -31.79 -4.99
CA VAL A 381 19.16 -30.58 -4.58
C VAL A 381 19.48 -29.68 -5.77
N PHE A 382 19.86 -30.24 -6.93
CA PHE A 382 20.08 -29.42 -8.14
C PHE A 382 18.77 -28.81 -8.68
N ALA A 383 17.64 -29.50 -8.53
CA ALA A 383 16.33 -29.01 -8.95
C ALA A 383 15.80 -27.87 -8.07
N GLU A 384 16.31 -27.71 -6.85
CA GLU A 384 16.01 -26.55 -6.00
C GLU A 384 16.61 -25.25 -6.56
N PHE A 385 17.65 -25.32 -7.39
CA PHE A 385 18.18 -24.15 -8.09
C PHE A 385 17.21 -23.72 -9.20
N SER A 386 16.58 -22.57 -9.00
CA SER A 386 15.71 -21.96 -10.01
C SER A 386 16.31 -20.66 -10.53
N ARG A 387 16.07 -20.38 -11.81
CA ARG A 387 16.39 -19.07 -12.40
C ARG A 387 15.18 -18.15 -12.34
N ALA A 388 15.41 -16.87 -12.08
CA ALA A 388 14.38 -15.85 -12.30
C ALA A 388 14.16 -15.69 -13.82
N LYS A 389 12.89 -15.67 -14.26
CA LYS A 389 12.57 -15.44 -15.67
C LYS A 389 12.96 -14.00 -16.06
N GLN A 390 13.94 -13.87 -16.95
CA GLN A 390 14.43 -12.58 -17.42
C GLN A 390 13.33 -11.82 -18.18
N ARG A 391 12.89 -10.69 -17.63
CA ARG A 391 12.14 -9.65 -18.35
C ARG A 391 12.70 -8.30 -17.91
N PRO A 392 13.66 -7.73 -18.65
CA PRO A 392 14.18 -6.40 -18.32
C PRO A 392 13.02 -5.40 -18.36
N VAL A 393 12.90 -4.62 -17.29
CA VAL A 393 11.89 -3.58 -17.16
C VAL A 393 12.50 -2.26 -17.61
N SER A 394 11.87 -1.62 -18.60
CA SER A 394 12.42 -0.43 -19.25
C SER A 394 12.47 0.80 -18.33
N THR A 395 13.39 1.73 -18.61
CA THR A 395 13.45 3.02 -17.90
C THR A 395 12.13 3.80 -17.95
N VAL A 396 11.36 3.64 -19.03
CA VAL A 396 10.02 4.22 -19.17
C VAL A 396 9.08 3.69 -18.09
N PHE A 397 9.11 2.39 -17.77
CA PHE A 397 8.33 1.85 -16.67
C PHE A 397 8.73 2.53 -15.35
N TRP A 398 10.02 2.63 -15.04
CA TRP A 398 10.48 3.22 -13.79
C TRP A 398 10.11 4.71 -13.65
N GLN A 399 10.14 5.45 -14.75
CA GLN A 399 9.64 6.84 -14.81
C GLN A 399 8.14 6.93 -14.57
N ARG A 400 7.35 6.04 -15.17
CA ARG A 400 5.89 5.99 -14.96
C ARG A 400 5.52 5.48 -13.58
N ASN A 401 6.32 4.58 -13.00
CA ASN A 401 6.15 4.10 -11.63
C ASN A 401 6.23 5.24 -10.61
N LEU A 402 7.10 6.23 -10.81
CA LEU A 402 7.11 7.43 -9.96
C LEU A 402 5.75 8.15 -9.97
N GLN A 403 5.03 8.17 -11.09
CA GLN A 403 3.69 8.76 -11.17
C GLN A 403 2.67 7.94 -10.36
N VAL A 404 2.79 6.61 -10.36
CA VAL A 404 1.98 5.72 -9.52
C VAL A 404 2.24 5.98 -8.04
N MET A 405 3.51 6.06 -7.64
CA MET A 405 3.89 6.33 -6.26
C MET A 405 3.32 7.68 -5.79
N LYS A 406 3.53 8.75 -6.58
CA LYS A 406 2.99 10.09 -6.30
C LYS A 406 1.46 10.10 -6.18
N ALA A 407 0.76 9.53 -7.16
CA ALA A 407 -0.70 9.51 -7.14
C ALA A 407 -1.26 8.70 -5.95
N THR A 408 -0.53 7.67 -5.51
CA THR A 408 -0.91 6.89 -4.33
C THR A 408 -0.71 7.69 -3.04
N THR A 409 0.40 8.40 -2.90
CA THR A 409 0.66 9.31 -1.78
C THR A 409 -0.36 10.46 -1.73
N ASP A 410 -0.68 11.06 -2.88
CA ASP A 410 -1.70 12.11 -3.00
C ASP A 410 -3.09 11.60 -2.59
N LEU A 411 -3.44 10.37 -2.98
CA LEU A 411 -4.69 9.73 -2.55
C LEU A 411 -4.71 9.51 -1.04
N ALA A 412 -3.63 8.98 -0.45
CA ALA A 412 -3.53 8.76 0.99
C ALA A 412 -3.68 10.06 1.79
N ALA A 413 -3.03 11.14 1.35
CA ALA A 413 -3.15 12.47 1.94
C ALA A 413 -4.59 13.01 1.80
N ALA A 414 -5.21 12.85 0.64
CA ALA A 414 -6.58 13.29 0.43
C ALA A 414 -7.59 12.51 1.29
N VAL A 415 -7.38 11.22 1.50
CA VAL A 415 -8.18 10.40 2.44
C VAL A 415 -7.98 10.90 3.87
N LEU A 416 -6.74 11.15 4.31
CA LEU A 416 -6.43 11.69 5.63
C LEU A 416 -7.17 13.00 5.90
N ASP A 417 -7.02 13.99 5.02
CA ASP A 417 -7.68 15.28 5.20
C ASP A 417 -9.21 15.14 5.21
N THR A 418 -9.75 14.22 4.40
CA THR A 418 -11.19 13.94 4.39
C THR A 418 -11.66 13.39 5.74
N LEU A 419 -10.92 12.44 6.31
CA LEU A 419 -11.24 11.87 7.63
C LEU A 419 -11.14 12.91 8.74
N LEU A 420 -10.11 13.77 8.70
CA LEU A 420 -9.97 14.88 9.64
C LEU A 420 -11.15 15.86 9.55
N LEU A 421 -11.58 16.19 8.33
CA LEU A 421 -12.72 17.07 8.10
C LEU A 421 -14.04 16.44 8.61
N ILE A 422 -14.25 15.15 8.35
CA ILE A 422 -15.40 14.42 8.87
C ILE A 422 -15.38 14.37 10.39
N HIS A 423 -14.24 14.08 11.01
CA HIS A 423 -14.09 14.08 12.48
C HIS A 423 -14.45 15.44 13.10
N GLN A 424 -14.03 16.54 12.47
CA GLN A 424 -14.40 17.89 12.87
C GLN A 424 -15.90 18.16 12.74
N SER A 425 -16.53 17.57 11.71
CA SER A 425 -17.96 17.75 11.43
C SER A 425 -18.90 17.05 12.41
N ARG A 426 -18.43 15.99 13.07
CA ARG A 426 -19.30 15.18 13.93
C ARG A 426 -19.70 15.95 15.20
N PRO A 427 -20.95 15.76 15.67
CA PRO A 427 -21.36 16.26 16.97
C PRO A 427 -20.50 15.59 18.05
N LYS A 428 -20.16 16.34 19.12
CA LYS A 428 -19.53 15.71 20.29
C LYS A 428 -20.52 14.68 20.81
N LYS A 429 -20.15 13.39 20.79
CA LYS A 429 -20.87 12.41 21.60
C LYS A 429 -20.70 12.86 23.05
N VAL A 430 -21.79 13.32 23.65
CA VAL A 430 -21.85 13.53 25.10
C VAL A 430 -21.80 12.13 25.68
N SER A 431 -20.62 11.74 26.18
CA SER A 431 -20.39 10.48 26.89
C SER A 431 -21.04 10.54 28.27
#